data_AF-A0A450TNP6-F1
#
_entry.id   AF-A0A450TNP6-F1
#
_cell.length_a   1.000
_cell.length_b   1.000
_cell.length_c   1.000
_cell.angle_alpha   90.00
_cell.angle_beta   90.00
_cell.angle_gamma   90.00
#
_symmetry.space_group_name_H-M   'P 1'
#
loop_
_entity.id
_entity.type
_entity.pdbx_description
1 polymer ?
#
loop_
_entity_poly.entity_id
_entity_poly.type
_entity_poly.pdbx_seq_one_letter_code
_entity_poly.pdbx_strand_id
1 'polypeptide(L)'
;MEIYRFVIRAYPASTHPQFHGWQRATIVLFISESDLYSAEQKSLLELEKRKWVPESYNMKDILIEERIREEGGDILDAYIEAENKGVYWLEDLDALPMIRKGEDVWGAGPKLNEYFIDLLIIDSGGHRITREEAGNFEEKNADGRIF
;
A
#
# COMPACT_ATOMS: atom_id res chain seq x y z
N MET A 1 17.13 -7.35 22.74
CA MET A 1 16.70 -6.50 21.60
C MET A 1 15.20 -6.62 21.53
N GLU A 2 14.52 -5.54 21.18
CA GLU A 2 13.07 -5.51 21.08
C GLU A 2 12.68 -5.68 19.62
N ILE A 3 11.50 -6.26 19.38
CA ILE A 3 10.98 -6.42 18.02
C ILE A 3 9.90 -5.38 17.79
N TYR A 4 10.15 -4.50 16.82
CA TYR A 4 9.22 -3.46 16.40
C TYR A 4 8.48 -3.89 15.15
N ARG A 5 7.17 -3.67 15.11
CA ARG A 5 6.34 -3.89 13.94
C ARG A 5 6.05 -2.57 13.24
N PHE A 6 6.23 -2.59 11.93
CA PHE A 6 5.86 -1.52 11.02
C PHE A 6 4.90 -2.05 9.98
N VAL A 7 3.78 -1.35 9.81
CA VAL A 7 2.85 -1.57 8.68
C VAL A 7 2.90 -0.33 7.83
N ILE A 8 3.40 -0.47 6.60
CA ILE A 8 3.80 0.64 5.74
C ILE A 8 3.04 0.54 4.43
N ARG A 9 2.35 1.62 4.07
CA ARG A 9 1.86 1.80 2.70
C ARG A 9 3.03 2.25 1.84
N ALA A 10 3.24 1.58 0.74
CA ALA A 10 4.37 1.84 -0.14
C ALA A 10 3.98 1.66 -1.61
N TYR A 11 4.77 2.29 -2.48
CA TYR A 11 4.70 2.10 -3.91
C TYR A 11 6.08 1.66 -4.45
N PRO A 12 6.13 0.90 -5.55
CA PRO A 12 7.38 0.52 -6.17
C PRO A 12 8.13 1.75 -6.68
N ALA A 13 9.44 1.80 -6.45
CA ALA A 13 10.30 2.78 -7.11
C ALA A 13 10.27 2.57 -8.63
N SER A 14 10.64 3.61 -9.39
CA SER A 14 10.74 3.53 -10.86
C SER A 14 11.65 2.38 -11.34
N THR A 15 12.67 2.06 -10.54
CA THR A 15 13.65 0.98 -10.78
C THR A 15 13.23 -0.38 -10.23
N HIS A 16 12.03 -0.52 -9.66
CA HIS A 16 11.59 -1.78 -9.06
C HIS A 16 11.53 -2.89 -10.13
N PRO A 17 12.14 -4.07 -9.89
CA PRO A 17 12.27 -5.11 -10.90
C PRO A 17 10.92 -5.72 -11.33
N GLN A 18 10.01 -5.92 -10.37
CA GLN A 18 8.79 -6.70 -10.61
C GLN A 18 7.52 -5.86 -10.82
N PHE A 19 7.37 -4.71 -10.17
CA PHE A 19 6.11 -3.95 -10.15
C PHE A 19 6.23 -2.59 -10.81
N HIS A 20 5.09 -2.07 -11.26
CA HIS A 20 4.94 -0.74 -11.82
C HIS A 20 4.70 0.30 -10.71
N GLY A 21 5.21 1.53 -10.88
CA GLY A 21 5.13 2.57 -9.86
C GLY A 21 3.72 3.10 -9.54
N TRP A 22 2.69 2.69 -10.29
CA TRP A 22 1.29 2.99 -9.99
C TRP A 22 0.65 1.94 -9.06
N GLN A 23 1.31 0.80 -8.84
CA GLN A 23 0.83 -0.22 -7.91
C GLN A 23 1.10 0.22 -6.47
N ARG A 24 0.17 -0.07 -5.57
CA ARG A 24 0.31 0.18 -4.13
C ARG A 24 0.39 -1.16 -3.39
N ALA A 25 1.10 -1.17 -2.27
CA ALA A 25 1.24 -2.32 -1.41
C ALA A 25 1.23 -1.92 0.06
N THR A 26 0.80 -2.87 0.89
CA THR A 26 0.99 -2.85 2.33
C THR A 26 2.17 -3.77 2.66
N ILE A 27 3.21 -3.21 3.24
CA ILE A 27 4.42 -3.93 3.64
C ILE A 27 4.42 -4.03 5.15
N VAL A 28 4.52 -5.26 5.66
CA VAL A 28 4.66 -5.54 7.09
C VAL A 28 6.11 -5.94 7.36
N LEU A 29 6.74 -5.23 8.30
CA LEU A 29 8.11 -5.45 8.70
C LEU A 29 8.16 -5.68 10.20
N PHE A 30 8.82 -6.76 10.65
CA PHE A 30 9.26 -6.87 12.04
C PHE A 30 10.77 -6.67 12.09
N ILE A 31 11.23 -5.73 12.91
CA ILE A 31 12.63 -5.33 13.00
C ILE A 31 13.11 -5.53 14.43
N SER A 32 14.16 -6.34 14.60
CA SER A 32 14.85 -6.48 15.89
C SER A 32 15.91 -5.39 16.03
N GLU A 33 15.74 -4.50 17.01
CA GLU A 33 16.64 -3.38 17.31
C GLU A 33 16.62 -2.98 18.80
N SER A 34 17.51 -2.08 19.20
CA SER A 34 17.60 -1.57 20.58
C SER A 34 16.56 -0.52 20.93
N ASP A 35 16.08 0.23 19.95
CA ASP A 35 15.20 1.38 20.13
C ASP A 35 14.40 1.66 18.85
N LEU A 36 13.27 2.36 19.00
CA LEU A 36 12.34 2.66 17.91
C LEU A 36 13.00 3.46 16.76
N TYR A 37 13.91 4.39 17.07
CA TYR A 37 14.53 5.23 16.03
C TYR A 37 15.45 4.39 15.15
N SER A 38 16.30 3.56 15.75
CA SER A 38 17.15 2.60 15.02
C SER A 38 16.31 1.61 14.21
N ALA A 39 15.21 1.11 14.79
CA ALA A 39 14.28 0.22 14.10
C ALA A 39 13.64 0.88 12.87
N GLU A 40 13.21 2.14 12.99
CA GLU A 40 12.62 2.90 11.89
C GLU A 40 13.64 3.12 10.76
N GLN A 41 14.88 3.53 11.08
CA GLN A 41 15.93 3.70 10.08
C GLN A 41 16.21 2.39 9.33
N LYS A 42 16.26 1.26 10.04
CA LYS A 42 16.45 -0.06 9.45
C LYS A 42 15.26 -0.46 8.56
N SER A 43 14.02 -0.15 8.97
CA SER A 43 12.83 -0.40 8.14
C SER A 43 12.89 0.33 6.79
N LEU A 44 13.31 1.60 6.80
CA LEU A 44 13.49 2.41 5.58
C LEU A 44 14.60 1.86 4.69
N LEU A 45 15.72 1.42 5.26
CA LEU A 45 16.80 0.77 4.52
C LEU A 45 16.33 -0.54 3.86
N GLU A 46 15.53 -1.34 4.54
CA GLU A 46 15.00 -2.59 3.99
C GLU A 46 14.01 -2.37 2.85
N LEU A 47 13.20 -1.30 2.91
CA LEU A 47 12.36 -0.84 1.80
C LEU A 47 13.21 -0.40 0.60
N GLU A 48 14.22 0.45 0.83
CA GLU A 48 15.09 0.97 -0.23
C GLU A 48 15.85 -0.16 -0.96
N LYS A 49 16.37 -1.13 -0.19
CA LYS A 49 17.05 -2.33 -0.74
C LYS A 49 16.15 -3.09 -1.71
N ARG A 50 14.86 -3.22 -1.37
CA ARG A 50 13.84 -3.90 -2.18
C ARG A 50 13.15 -2.99 -3.19
N LYS A 51 13.61 -1.74 -3.33
CA LYS A 51 13.10 -0.74 -4.28
C LYS A 51 11.67 -0.33 -4.02
N TRP A 52 11.26 -0.29 -2.76
CA TRP A 52 9.99 0.25 -2.32
C TRP A 52 10.18 1.67 -1.77
N VAL A 53 9.22 2.55 -2.06
CA VAL A 53 9.18 3.91 -1.55
C VAL A 53 8.02 4.01 -0.56
N PRO A 54 8.28 4.40 0.70
CA PRO A 54 7.23 4.54 1.70
C PRO A 54 6.34 5.74 1.36
N GLU A 55 5.03 5.53 1.44
CA GLU A 55 4.00 6.57 1.36
C GLU A 55 3.59 7.02 2.77
N SER A 56 3.24 6.06 3.63
CA SER A 56 2.82 6.34 5.01
C SER A 56 2.99 5.13 5.93
N TYR A 57 3.10 5.39 7.23
CA TYR A 57 3.06 4.35 8.26
C TYR A 57 1.62 4.25 8.79
N ASN A 58 1.02 3.08 8.61
CA ASN A 58 -0.27 2.75 9.22
C ASN A 58 -0.12 2.35 10.69
N MET A 59 1.01 1.73 11.03
CA MET A 59 1.28 1.25 12.39
C MET A 59 2.77 1.27 12.69
N LYS A 60 3.10 1.66 13.92
CA LYS A 60 4.42 1.61 14.52
C LYS A 60 4.27 1.20 15.98
N ASP A 61 4.62 -0.03 16.32
CA ASP A 61 4.51 -0.52 17.69
C ASP A 61 5.60 -1.54 18.04
N ILE A 62 5.69 -1.85 19.32
CA ILE A 62 6.56 -2.89 19.87
C ILE A 62 5.75 -4.17 20.06
N LEU A 63 6.30 -5.30 19.63
CA LEU A 63 5.72 -6.61 19.87
C LEU A 63 6.14 -7.11 21.26
N ILE A 64 5.16 -7.55 22.05
CA ILE A 64 5.36 -8.09 23.39
C ILE A 64 5.41 -9.61 23.28
N GLU A 65 6.58 -10.21 23.57
CA GLU A 65 6.84 -11.62 23.35
C GLU A 65 5.77 -12.55 23.96
N GLU A 66 5.35 -12.28 25.20
CA GLU A 66 4.36 -13.10 25.89
C GLU A 66 3.03 -13.13 25.12
N ARG A 67 2.59 -11.98 24.59
CA ARG A 67 1.36 -11.89 23.81
C ARG A 67 1.47 -12.61 22.47
N ILE A 68 2.63 -12.52 21.83
CA ILE A 68 2.86 -13.17 20.54
C ILE A 68 2.90 -14.69 20.70
N ARG A 69 3.49 -15.19 21.80
CA ARG A 69 3.46 -16.63 22.12
C ARG A 69 2.06 -17.13 22.45
N GLU A 70 1.24 -16.31 23.11
CA GLU A 70 -0.18 -16.61 23.37
C GLU A 70 -1.01 -16.64 22.08
N GLU A 71 -0.77 -15.69 21.15
CA GLU A 71 -1.47 -15.61 19.87
C GLU A 71 -1.08 -16.77 18.92
N GLY A 72 0.22 -17.10 18.86
CA GLY A 72 0.75 -18.20 18.05
C GLY A 72 0.62 -17.99 16.53
N GLY A 73 0.78 -19.07 15.76
CA GLY A 73 0.60 -19.04 14.31
C GLY A 73 1.60 -18.17 13.54
N ASP A 74 1.15 -17.59 12.42
CA ASP A 74 2.00 -16.85 11.48
C ASP A 74 2.73 -15.67 12.13
N ILE A 75 2.12 -15.01 13.12
CA ILE A 75 2.75 -13.89 13.82
C ILE A 75 3.89 -14.34 14.73
N LEU A 76 3.78 -15.53 15.33
CA LEU A 76 4.86 -16.13 16.13
C LEU A 76 6.03 -16.55 15.23
N ASP A 77 5.74 -17.15 14.08
CA ASP A 77 6.77 -17.52 13.10
C ASP A 77 7.51 -16.27 12.58
N ALA A 78 6.78 -15.21 12.26
CA ALA A 78 7.35 -13.93 11.86
C ALA A 78 8.20 -13.29 12.97
N TYR A 79 7.78 -13.38 14.23
CA TYR A 79 8.53 -12.89 15.39
C TYR A 79 9.85 -13.65 15.55
N ILE A 80 9.80 -14.99 15.50
CA ILE A 80 10.99 -15.85 15.59
C ILE A 80 11.94 -15.58 14.41
N GLU A 81 11.42 -15.37 13.20
CA GLU A 81 12.25 -15.00 12.06
C GLU A 81 12.97 -13.67 12.27
N ALA A 82 12.25 -12.65 12.73
CA ALA A 82 12.83 -11.34 13.01
C ALA A 82 13.85 -11.38 14.17
N GLU A 83 13.64 -12.23 15.18
CA GLU A 83 14.59 -12.46 16.26
C GLU A 83 15.91 -13.05 15.73
N ASN A 84 15.81 -14.06 14.86
CA ASN A 84 16.96 -14.79 14.35
C ASN A 84 17.71 -14.04 13.24
N LYS A 85 17.00 -13.42 12.30
CA LYS A 85 17.58 -12.76 11.12
C LYS A 85 17.70 -11.24 11.26
N GLY A 86 17.08 -10.67 12.29
CA GLY A 86 17.00 -9.23 12.52
C GLY A 86 15.90 -8.51 11.73
N VAL A 87 15.26 -9.19 10.77
CA VAL A 87 14.16 -8.66 9.95
C VAL A 87 13.24 -9.80 9.48
N TYR A 88 11.93 -9.55 9.56
CA TYR A 88 10.90 -10.27 8.83
C TYR A 88 10.24 -9.33 7.81
N TRP A 89 9.87 -9.85 6.65
CA TRP A 89 9.26 -9.09 5.56
C TRP A 89 8.04 -9.83 5.01
N LEU A 90 6.91 -9.13 4.96
CA LEU A 90 5.70 -9.55 4.26
C LEU A 90 5.23 -8.41 3.35
N GLU A 91 4.91 -8.75 2.11
CA GLU A 91 4.42 -7.83 1.09
C GLU A 91 3.02 -8.28 0.68
N ASP A 92 2.04 -7.39 0.85
CA ASP A 92 0.66 -7.59 0.43
C ASP A 92 0.29 -6.50 -0.58
N LEU A 93 0.00 -6.87 -1.82
CA LEU A 93 -0.27 -5.94 -2.91
C LEU A 93 -1.76 -5.55 -2.91
N ASP A 94 -2.07 -4.27 -3.17
CA ASP A 94 -3.46 -3.83 -3.26
C ASP A 94 -4.20 -4.51 -4.43
N ALA A 95 -5.49 -4.79 -4.25
CA ALA A 95 -6.35 -5.64 -5.08
C ALA A 95 -6.60 -5.17 -6.54
N LEU A 96 -5.92 -4.14 -7.04
CA LEU A 96 -5.97 -3.77 -8.47
C LEU A 96 -5.32 -4.87 -9.32
N PRO A 97 -5.71 -5.06 -10.61
CA PRO A 97 -5.27 -6.20 -11.41
C PRO A 97 -3.75 -6.24 -11.49
N MET A 98 -3.20 -7.19 -10.74
CA MET A 98 -1.78 -7.36 -10.51
C MET A 98 -1.15 -7.87 -11.79
N ILE A 99 -0.23 -7.09 -12.36
CA ILE A 99 0.58 -7.54 -13.48
C ILE A 99 2.03 -7.26 -13.09
N ARG A 100 2.81 -8.32 -12.89
CA ARG A 100 4.26 -8.17 -12.83
C ARG A 100 4.73 -7.70 -14.20
N LYS A 101 5.78 -6.87 -14.21
CA LYS A 101 6.42 -6.41 -15.45
C LYS A 101 6.76 -7.63 -16.33
N GLY A 102 6.16 -7.70 -17.50
CA GLY A 102 6.41 -8.74 -18.49
C GLY A 102 5.51 -9.99 -18.40
N GLU A 103 4.57 -10.05 -17.46
CA GLU A 103 3.52 -11.06 -17.49
C GLU A 103 2.37 -10.60 -18.39
N ASP A 104 2.00 -11.41 -19.38
CA ASP A 104 0.79 -11.19 -20.19
C ASP A 104 -0.44 -11.50 -19.35
N VAL A 105 -1.44 -10.62 -19.44
CA VAL A 105 -2.75 -10.83 -18.79
C VAL A 105 -3.51 -11.93 -19.54
N TRP A 106 -3.21 -13.19 -19.23
CA TRP A 106 -4.05 -14.30 -19.69
C TRP A 106 -5.35 -14.32 -18.89
N GLY A 107 -6.30 -13.51 -19.35
CA GLY A 107 -7.64 -13.38 -18.77
C GLY A 107 -7.90 -11.98 -18.25
N ALA A 108 -8.43 -11.12 -19.13
CA ALA A 108 -8.93 -9.78 -18.83
C ALA A 108 -7.89 -8.82 -18.23
N GLY A 109 -7.03 -8.27 -19.10
CA GLY A 109 -6.55 -6.90 -18.87
C GLY A 109 -7.77 -6.01 -18.56
N PRO A 110 -7.67 -5.05 -17.63
CA PRO A 110 -8.79 -4.18 -17.31
C PRO A 110 -9.26 -3.56 -18.63
N LYS A 111 -10.47 -3.93 -19.06
CA LYS A 111 -11.11 -3.17 -20.13
C LYS A 111 -11.19 -1.76 -19.58
N LEU A 112 -10.58 -0.79 -20.25
CA LEU A 112 -10.84 0.63 -20.05
C LEU A 112 -12.33 0.86 -20.34
N ASN A 113 -13.17 0.50 -19.39
CA ASN A 113 -14.58 0.70 -19.37
C ASN A 113 -14.87 1.77 -18.31
N GLU A 114 -16.06 2.35 -18.36
CA GLU A 114 -16.44 3.43 -17.45
C GLU A 114 -16.28 3.03 -15.98
N TYR A 115 -16.41 1.75 -15.65
CA TYR A 115 -16.20 1.25 -14.30
C TYR A 115 -14.75 1.41 -13.79
N PHE A 116 -13.74 1.15 -14.63
CA PHE A 116 -12.34 1.40 -14.28
C PHE A 116 -12.06 2.89 -14.06
N ILE A 117 -12.69 3.75 -14.88
CA ILE A 117 -12.60 5.21 -14.74
C ILE A 117 -13.29 5.67 -13.45
N ASP A 118 -14.47 5.13 -13.15
CA ASP A 118 -15.24 5.46 -11.95
C ASP A 118 -14.46 5.09 -10.67
N LEU A 119 -13.77 3.95 -10.65
CA LEU A 119 -12.90 3.57 -9.52
C LEU A 119 -11.74 4.55 -9.29
N LEU A 120 -11.10 5.02 -10.37
CA LEU A 120 -10.03 6.03 -10.33
C LEU A 120 -10.55 7.39 -9.82
N ILE A 121 -11.75 7.78 -10.27
CA ILE A 121 -12.39 9.04 -9.86
C ILE A 121 -12.75 8.98 -8.36
N ILE A 122 -13.29 7.85 -7.89
CA ILE A 122 -13.63 7.64 -6.47
C ILE A 122 -12.38 7.63 -5.59
N ASP A 123 -11.29 6.96 -5.99
CA ASP A 123 -10.02 6.96 -5.23
C ASP A 123 -9.44 8.38 -5.08
N SER A 124 -9.69 9.24 -6.06
CA SER A 124 -9.26 10.66 -6.03
C SER A 124 -10.24 11.58 -5.27
N GLY A 125 -11.27 11.02 -4.62
CA GLY A 125 -12.28 11.77 -3.88
C GLY A 125 -13.36 12.43 -4.76
N GLY A 126 -13.44 12.06 -6.04
CA GLY A 126 -14.50 12.47 -6.95
C GLY A 126 -15.65 11.47 -6.99
N HIS A 127 -16.79 11.86 -7.56
CA HIS A 127 -17.91 10.96 -7.82
C HIS A 127 -18.55 11.24 -9.18
N ARG A 128 -19.29 10.27 -9.69
CA ARG A 128 -20.04 10.41 -10.95
C ARG A 128 -21.26 11.29 -10.71
N ILE A 129 -21.38 12.37 -11.48
CA ILE A 129 -22.49 13.32 -11.38
C ILE A 129 -23.79 12.60 -11.78
N THR A 130 -24.78 12.64 -10.89
CA THR A 130 -26.12 12.08 -11.13
C THR A 130 -26.94 13.01 -12.02
N ARG A 131 -28.01 12.50 -12.65
CA ARG A 131 -28.92 13.32 -13.49
C ARG A 131 -29.55 14.49 -12.71
N GLU A 132 -29.73 14.32 -11.40
CA GLU A 132 -30.27 15.35 -10.49
C GLU A 132 -29.24 16.46 -10.23
N GLU A 133 -27.96 16.12 -10.11
CA GLU A 133 -26.87 17.11 -10.02
C GLU A 133 -26.60 17.80 -11.37
N ALA A 134 -26.78 17.09 -12.49
CA ALA A 134 -26.63 17.64 -13.84
C ALA A 134 -27.74 18.63 -14.22
N GLY A 135 -28.95 18.47 -13.68
CA GLY A 135 -30.05 19.44 -13.86
C GLY A 135 -29.77 20.83 -13.28
N ASN A 136 -28.83 20.93 -12.32
CA ASN A 136 -28.35 22.22 -11.81
C ASN A 136 -27.31 22.92 -12.71
N PHE A 137 -26.88 22.29 -13.81
CA PHE A 137 -25.91 22.87 -14.75
C PHE A 137 -26.55 23.49 -16.00
N GLU A 138 -27.85 23.25 -16.28
CA GLU A 138 -28.51 23.81 -17.48
C GLU A 138 -28.68 25.34 -17.45
N GLU A 139 -28.39 26.02 -16.33
CA GLU A 139 -28.39 27.50 -16.24
C GLU A 139 -26.99 28.14 -16.29
N LYS A 140 -25.93 27.42 -16.73
CA LYS A 140 -24.64 28.06 -17.00
C LYS A 140 -24.03 27.58 -18.30
N ASN A 141 -24.24 28.37 -19.35
CA ASN A 141 -23.34 28.38 -20.50
C ASN A 141 -21.90 28.63 -20.03
N ALA A 142 -20.93 28.05 -20.73
CA ALA A 142 -19.49 28.04 -20.43
C ALA A 142 -18.80 29.43 -20.39
N ASP A 143 -19.57 30.52 -20.31
CA ASP A 143 -19.12 31.91 -20.23
C ASP A 143 -19.73 32.69 -19.03
N GLY A 144 -20.43 32.01 -18.11
CA GLY A 144 -20.77 32.59 -16.79
C GLY A 144 -21.69 33.83 -16.80
N ARG A 145 -22.63 33.96 -17.75
CA ARG A 145 -23.70 34.98 -17.68
C ARG A 145 -25.09 34.36 -17.80
N ILE A 146 -25.98 34.83 -16.92
CA ILE A 146 -27.36 34.38 -16.70
C ILE A 146 -28.29 35.17 -17.64
N PHE A 147 -29.24 34.49 -18.30
CA PHE A 147 -30.51 35.06 -18.75
C PHE A 147 -31.63 34.07 -18.45
#